data_AF-A0A2E7PZK8-F1
#
_entry.id   AF-A0A2E7PZK8-F1
#
_cell.length_a   1.000
_cell.length_b   1.000
_cell.length_c   1.000
_cell.angle_alpha   90.00
_cell.angle_beta   90.00
_cell.angle_gamma   90.00
#
_symmetry.space_group_name_H-M   'P 1'
#
loop_
_entity.id
_entity.type
_entity.pdbx_description
1 polymer ?
#
loop_
_entity_poly.entity_id
_entity_poly.type
_entity_poly.pdbx_seq_one_letter_code
_entity_poly.pdbx_strand_id
1 'polypeptide(L)' 'MQNDPQITLYNTAHRRKEVLAPITPGQVGMYVCGPTVYDRAHLGNARPVIVF' A
#
# COMPACT_ATOMS: atom_id res chain seq x y z
N MET A 1 -7.82 4.52 27.38
CA MET A 1 -6.89 5.23 26.47
C MET A 1 -6.30 4.16 25.57
N GLN A 2 -6.76 4.08 24.33
CA GLN A 2 -6.39 3.01 23.40
C GLN A 2 -4.95 3.25 22.92
N ASN A 3 -4.02 2.37 23.31
CA ASN A 3 -2.68 2.30 22.72
C ASN A 3 -2.79 1.48 21.43
N ASP A 4 -3.31 2.05 20.37
CA ASP A 4 -3.24 1.40 19.06
C ASP A 4 -1.81 1.52 18.51
N PRO A 5 -1.20 0.42 18.03
CA PRO A 5 0.12 0.47 17.44
C PRO A 5 0.10 1.40 16.23
N GLN A 6 0.98 2.41 16.25
CA GLN A 6 1.08 3.41 15.20
C GLN A 6 1.69 2.80 13.94
N ILE A 7 0.88 2.68 12.88
CA ILE A 7 1.33 2.16 11.58
C ILE A 7 2.17 3.24 10.87
N THR A 8 3.36 2.86 10.41
CA THR A 8 4.23 3.72 9.59
C THR A 8 4.49 3.08 8.22
N LEU A 9 4.42 3.89 7.16
CA LEU A 9 4.72 3.49 5.78
C LEU A 9 5.92 4.27 5.25
N TYR A 10 6.71 3.66 4.37
CA TYR A 10 7.74 4.42 3.65
C TYR A 10 7.09 5.21 2.51
N ASN A 11 7.14 6.53 2.61
CA ASN A 11 6.63 7.43 1.57
C ASN A 11 7.74 7.71 0.55
N THR A 12 7.67 7.09 -0.62
CA THR A 12 8.67 7.26 -1.69
C THR A 12 8.79 8.69 -2.18
N ALA A 13 7.72 9.50 -2.15
CA ALA A 13 7.77 10.91 -2.56
C ALA A 13 8.64 11.76 -1.62
N HIS A 14 8.68 11.38 -0.34
CA HIS A 14 9.44 12.08 0.71
C HIS A 14 10.69 11.34 1.17
N ARG A 15 10.88 10.11 0.70
CA ARG A 15 12.00 9.19 1.01
C ARG A 15 12.22 8.92 2.49
N ARG A 16 11.14 8.87 3.28
CA ARG A 16 11.18 8.61 4.73
C ARG A 16 9.98 7.80 5.19
N LYS A 17 10.08 7.21 6.38
CA LYS A 17 8.93 6.61 7.06
C LYS A 17 8.03 7.72 7.59
N GLU A 18 6.73 7.58 7.37
CA GLU A 18 5.70 8.51 7.84
C GLU A 18 4.57 7.72 8.49
N VAL A 19 3.87 8.35 9.43
CA VAL A 19 2.70 7.76 10.07
C VAL A 19 1.57 7.69 9.05
N LEU A 20 0.90 6.53 8.95
CA LEU A 20 -0.33 6.41 8.18
C LEU A 20 -1.44 7.20 8.91
N ALA A 21 -1.80 8.36 8.37
CA ALA A 21 -2.91 9.17 8.82
C ALA A 21 -4.04 9.11 7.77
N PRO A 22 -5.12 8.34 8.01
CA PRO A 22 -6.21 8.23 7.04
C PRO A 22 -6.93 9.56 6.77
N ILE A 23 -7.35 9.78 5.53
CA ILE A 23 -8.11 10.98 5.14
C ILE A 23 -9.47 11.02 5.85
N THR A 24 -10.15 9.86 5.93
CA THR A 24 -11.39 9.69 6.70
C THR A 24 -11.09 8.80 7.92
N PRO A 25 -11.44 9.20 9.15
CA PRO A 25 -11.18 8.39 10.34
C PRO A 25 -11.74 6.97 10.21
N GLY A 26 -10.90 5.98 10.48
CA GLY A 26 -11.27 4.56 10.39
C GLY A 26 -11.35 3.98 8.96
N GLN A 27 -11.01 4.74 7.92
CA GLN A 27 -11.08 4.27 6.52
C GLN A 27 -9.79 4.56 5.75
N VAL A 28 -9.18 3.51 5.19
CA VAL A 28 -8.00 3.62 4.32
C VAL A 28 -8.40 3.27 2.88
N GLY A 29 -8.20 4.22 1.97
CA GLY A 29 -8.25 3.96 0.53
C GLY A 29 -6.87 3.61 0.00
N MET A 30 -6.77 2.54 -0.79
CA MET A 30 -5.51 2.09 -1.38
C MET A 30 -5.71 1.77 -2.86
N TYR A 31 -4.77 2.21 -3.70
CA TYR A 31 -4.72 1.90 -5.12
C TYR A 31 -3.38 1.26 -5.47
N VAL A 32 -3.44 0.18 -6.24
CA VAL A 32 -2.28 -0.53 -6.78
C VAL A 32 -2.51 -0.71 -8.26
N CYS A 33 -1.53 -0.34 -9.08
CA CYS A 33 -1.59 -0.56 -10.52
C CYS A 33 -1.66 -2.06 -10.83
N GLY A 34 -2.59 -2.46 -11.68
CA GLY A 34 -2.69 -3.84 -12.20
C GLY A 34 -1.73 -4.11 -13.37
N PRO A 35 -1.67 -5.37 -13.84
CA PRO A 35 -0.92 -5.72 -15.04
C PRO A 35 -1.65 -5.26 -16.31
N THR A 36 -0.90 -5.08 -17.40
CA THR A 36 -1.47 -4.95 -18.75
C THR A 36 -1.96 -6.32 -19.24
N VAL A 37 -3.17 -6.39 -19.79
CA VAL A 37 -3.90 -7.66 -20.07
C VAL A 37 -3.68 -8.25 -21.46
N TYR A 38 -2.55 -7.95 -22.12
CA TYR A 38 -2.27 -8.47 -23.46
C TYR A 38 -1.64 -9.87 -23.47
N ASP A 39 -1.17 -10.36 -22.32
CA ASP A 39 -0.57 -11.69 -22.19
C ASP A 39 -0.77 -12.25 -20.77
N ARG A 40 -0.32 -13.49 -20.54
CA ARG A 40 -0.36 -14.17 -19.25
C ARG A 40 0.55 -13.47 -18.24
N ALA A 41 0.03 -13.29 -17.03
CA ALA A 41 0.81 -12.79 -15.91
C ALA A 41 1.97 -13.75 -15.58
N HIS A 42 3.15 -13.17 -15.34
CA HIS A 42 4.32 -13.90 -14.86
C HIS A 42 4.52 -13.67 -13.35
N LEU A 43 5.46 -14.41 -12.73
CA LEU A 43 5.69 -14.36 -11.28
C LEU A 43 5.97 -12.94 -10.75
N GLY A 44 6.69 -12.14 -11.53
CA GLY A 44 6.89 -10.71 -11.24
C GLY A 44 5.60 -9.89 -11.13
N ASN A 45 4.57 -10.15 -11.96
CA ASN A 45 3.26 -9.48 -11.84
C ASN A 45 2.49 -9.97 -10.60
N ALA A 46 2.67 -11.23 -10.19
CA ALA A 46 2.00 -11.79 -9.03
C ALA A 46 2.54 -11.23 -7.70
N ARG A 47 3.83 -10.90 -7.64
CA ARG A 47 4.47 -10.39 -6.42
C ARG A 47 3.72 -9.20 -5.77
N PRO A 48 3.39 -8.09 -6.48
CA PRO A 48 2.65 -7.00 -5.85
C PRO A 48 1.24 -7.41 -5.39
N VAL A 49 0.58 -8.36 -6.05
CA VAL A 49 -0.75 -8.86 -5.64
C VAL A 49 -0.71 -9.64 -4.33
N ILE A 50 0.47 -10.17 -3.94
CA ILE A 50 0.65 -10.89 -2.68
C ILE A 50 1.11 -9.97 -1.54
N VAL A 51 1.87 -8.93 -1.88
CA VAL A 51 2.46 -8.00 -0.90
C VAL A 51 1.48 -6.88 -0.50
N PHE A 52 0.53 -6.56 -1.39
CA PHE A 52 -0.46 -5.50 -1.22
C PHE A 52 -1.87 -6.06 -1.23
#